data_AF-A0A4U8SCK7-F1
#
_entry.id   AF-A0A4U8SCK7-F1
#
_cell.length_a   1.000
_cell.length_b   1.000
_cell.length_c   1.000
_cell.angle_alpha   90.00
_cell.angle_beta   90.00
_cell.angle_gamma   90.00
#
_symmetry.space_group_name_H-M   'P 1'
#
loop_
_entity.id
_entity.type
_entity.pdbx_description
1 polymer ?
#
loop_
_entity_poly.entity_id
_entity_poly.type
_entity_poly.pdbx_seq_one_letter_code
_entity_poly.pdbx_strand_id
1 'polypeptide(L)'
;MAEVRIAKLSDVISGIDLYDFIKGYDNTLAYNGLTLSEIKQYRANFHFQKIPEEMKLDPYTDIRAFRGSEMSLFPPEQHYKKIDQKDIYAMFEAYADKEGWINFKDKEVNEALFASGDFITNFAYKKTNLAGVEVLEEFNIVDRLDNGSRPSSFYEGNIREFEEKWNRLHPNTRSSYDERYKESFDFLYDNYYHYKANFDENKQELLENEYVDEELKSKIDTLAESGAMRAIKQQFYDITGIEFSEERLERIKGALDDPKVAKEAIAAMKDTDAVTSMRLENNGKILLRFDSGREILIDGLYNDTGELLITKKGVRANEDLSTKNMSDDELKKIDFSEYGIKQGDDIVSLQDIGAEMIRRLMSENGKFLGFVVHIAGQKQEQIVESLYNLYTINQLNKTRSFQLEA
;
A
#
# COMPACT_ATOMS: atom_id res chain seq x y z
N MET A 1 38.57 21.83 -25.41
CA MET A 1 37.58 20.76 -25.67
C MET A 1 36.55 20.85 -24.57
N ALA A 2 35.29 21.10 -24.91
CA ALA A 2 34.22 21.07 -23.92
C ALA A 2 33.96 19.62 -23.52
N GLU A 3 33.99 19.35 -22.22
CA GLU A 3 33.65 18.05 -21.66
C GLU A 3 32.19 17.74 -22.01
N VAL A 4 31.96 16.74 -22.86
CA VAL A 4 30.61 16.26 -23.17
C VAL A 4 30.15 15.46 -21.96
N ARG A 5 29.46 16.12 -21.02
CA ARG A 5 28.70 15.44 -19.98
C ARG A 5 27.52 14.74 -20.65
N ILE A 6 27.50 13.40 -20.59
CA ILE A 6 26.30 12.63 -20.88
C ILE A 6 25.28 12.98 -19.79
N ALA A 7 24.14 13.55 -20.18
CA ALA A 7 23.04 13.80 -19.26
C ALA A 7 22.61 12.46 -18.65
N LYS A 8 22.62 12.36 -17.32
CA LYS A 8 22.00 11.25 -16.60
C LYS A 8 20.49 11.36 -16.76
N LEU A 9 19.77 10.24 -16.69
CA LEU A 9 18.30 10.24 -16.78
C LEU A 9 17.68 11.20 -15.75
N SER A 10 18.28 11.29 -14.56
CA SER A 10 17.89 12.21 -13.50
C SER A 10 18.18 13.69 -13.77
N ASP A 11 19.00 14.01 -14.77
CA ASP A 11 19.22 15.38 -15.23
C ASP A 11 18.04 15.88 -16.10
N VAL A 12 17.12 14.99 -16.48
CA VAL A 12 16.00 15.27 -17.39
C VAL A 12 14.63 14.95 -16.76
N ILE A 13 14.55 14.01 -15.82
CA ILE A 13 13.32 13.65 -15.10
C ILE A 13 13.56 13.51 -13.58
N SER A 14 12.66 14.05 -12.74
CA SER A 14 12.73 13.98 -11.28
C SER A 14 11.94 12.81 -10.65
N GLY A 15 11.32 11.97 -11.47
CA GLY A 15 10.50 10.84 -11.06
C GLY A 15 10.28 9.87 -12.22
N ILE A 16 9.88 8.64 -11.90
CA ILE A 16 9.40 7.66 -12.89
C ILE A 16 7.88 7.63 -12.78
N ASP A 17 7.20 7.89 -13.89
CA ASP A 17 5.75 7.71 -14.02
C ASP A 17 5.48 6.22 -14.30
N LEU A 18 4.82 5.54 -13.38
CA LEU A 18 4.50 4.12 -13.47
C LEU A 18 3.46 3.83 -14.56
N TYR A 19 2.65 4.81 -14.94
CA TYR A 19 1.70 4.67 -16.04
C TYR A 19 2.39 4.46 -17.39
N ASP A 20 3.65 4.89 -17.53
CA ASP A 20 4.47 4.65 -18.74
C ASP A 20 4.78 3.15 -18.97
N PHE A 21 4.55 2.29 -17.97
CA PHE A 21 4.95 0.87 -18.00
C PHE A 21 3.78 -0.11 -18.05
N ILE A 22 2.53 0.38 -18.07
CA ILE A 22 1.34 -0.48 -18.11
C ILE A 22 1.29 -1.22 -19.46
N LYS A 23 1.44 -2.54 -19.44
CA LYS A 23 1.38 -3.38 -20.64
C LYS A 23 0.00 -3.31 -21.30
N GLY A 24 -0.02 -3.09 -22.63
CA GLY A 24 -1.25 -3.02 -23.42
C GLY A 24 -1.70 -1.60 -23.78
N TYR A 25 -1.01 -0.58 -23.27
CA TYR A 25 -1.19 0.80 -23.69
C TYR A 25 -0.33 1.07 -24.93
N ASP A 26 -0.94 1.07 -26.11
CA ASP A 26 -0.25 1.54 -27.32
C ASP A 26 -0.25 3.07 -27.29
N ASN A 27 0.94 3.68 -27.26
CA ASN A 27 1.12 5.14 -27.34
C ASN A 27 0.51 5.77 -28.60
N THR A 28 0.02 4.95 -29.54
CA THR A 28 -0.61 5.34 -30.80
C THR A 28 -2.05 4.84 -30.97
N LEU A 29 -2.53 3.92 -30.14
CA LEU A 29 -3.88 3.34 -30.20
C LEU A 29 -4.44 3.19 -28.79
N ALA A 30 -5.19 4.19 -28.40
CA ALA A 30 -5.75 4.33 -27.07
C ALA A 30 -6.79 3.25 -26.73
N TYR A 31 -6.72 2.77 -25.50
CA TYR A 31 -7.88 2.25 -24.80
C TYR A 31 -8.85 3.44 -24.58
N ASN A 32 -10.04 3.41 -25.21
CA ASN A 32 -11.06 4.48 -25.23
C ASN A 32 -10.67 5.87 -25.81
N GLY A 33 -9.58 6.01 -26.57
CA GLY A 33 -9.33 7.22 -27.39
C GLY A 33 -8.37 8.28 -26.84
N LEU A 34 -7.81 8.11 -25.64
CA LEU A 34 -6.87 9.04 -25.00
C LEU A 34 -5.39 8.63 -25.15
N THR A 35 -4.51 9.63 -25.28
CA THR A 35 -3.05 9.47 -25.29
C THR A 35 -2.43 9.65 -23.90
N LEU A 36 -1.24 9.09 -23.70
CA LEU A 36 -0.45 9.23 -22.46
C LEU A 36 -0.16 10.71 -22.10
N SER A 37 -0.06 11.59 -23.11
CA SER A 37 0.17 13.02 -22.89
C SER A 37 -1.07 13.73 -22.34
N GLU A 38 -2.26 13.34 -22.78
CA GLU A 38 -3.53 13.85 -22.26
C GLU A 38 -3.70 13.44 -20.80
N ILE A 39 -3.41 12.17 -20.48
CA ILE A 39 -3.35 11.65 -19.10
C ILE A 39 -2.38 12.49 -18.24
N LYS A 40 -1.15 12.75 -18.69
CA LYS A 40 -0.20 13.55 -17.90
C LYS A 40 -0.65 15.00 -17.69
N GLN A 41 -1.34 15.60 -18.65
CA GLN A 41 -1.81 16.98 -18.56
C GLN A 41 -2.95 17.16 -17.56
N TYR A 42 -3.93 16.25 -17.51
CA TYR A 42 -5.04 16.42 -16.57
C TYR A 42 -4.61 16.09 -15.12
N ARG A 43 -3.58 15.24 -14.92
CA ARG A 43 -3.02 14.85 -13.61
C ARG A 43 -2.43 16.06 -12.88
N ALA A 44 -1.85 16.98 -13.64
CA ALA A 44 -1.25 18.21 -13.12
C ALA A 44 -2.29 19.24 -12.62
N ASN A 45 -3.58 19.07 -12.94
CA ASN A 45 -4.66 20.06 -12.65
C ASN A 45 -5.66 19.57 -11.60
N PHE A 46 -5.22 18.73 -10.66
CA PHE A 46 -6.06 18.14 -9.61
C PHE A 46 -6.74 19.21 -8.73
N HIS A 47 -8.02 19.47 -9.00
CA HIS A 47 -8.91 20.28 -8.19
C HIS A 47 -10.25 19.55 -8.11
N PHE A 48 -10.80 19.35 -6.89
CA PHE A 48 -12.04 18.61 -6.60
C PHE A 48 -13.32 19.29 -7.11
N GLN A 49 -13.31 19.77 -8.35
CA GLN A 49 -14.43 20.37 -9.04
C GLN A 49 -15.14 19.31 -9.87
N LYS A 50 -16.47 19.45 -10.02
CA LYS A 50 -17.30 18.51 -10.77
C LYS A 50 -16.83 18.43 -12.22
N ILE A 51 -16.55 17.23 -12.69
CA ILE A 51 -15.91 17.00 -13.98
C ILE A 51 -16.97 16.99 -15.09
N PRO A 52 -16.69 17.60 -16.25
CA PRO A 52 -17.61 17.58 -17.40
C PRO A 52 -17.94 16.14 -17.85
N GLU A 53 -19.20 15.91 -18.24
CA GLU A 53 -19.73 14.59 -18.57
C GLU A 53 -18.99 13.92 -19.74
N GLU A 54 -18.52 14.73 -20.68
CA GLU A 54 -17.79 14.31 -21.88
C GLU A 54 -16.35 13.82 -21.61
N MET A 55 -15.85 13.96 -20.37
CA MET A 55 -14.50 13.53 -19.94
C MET A 55 -14.54 12.42 -18.89
N LYS A 56 -15.68 11.74 -18.70
CA LYS A 56 -15.82 10.66 -17.70
C LYS A 56 -15.42 9.31 -18.30
N LEU A 57 -14.43 8.63 -17.71
CA LEU A 57 -14.11 7.23 -18.02
C LEU A 57 -15.16 6.26 -17.47
N ASP A 58 -15.17 5.01 -17.98
CA ASP A 58 -15.92 3.91 -17.33
C ASP A 58 -15.09 3.37 -16.15
N PRO A 59 -15.45 3.71 -14.90
CA PRO A 59 -14.69 3.32 -13.72
C PRO A 59 -14.50 1.80 -13.61
N TYR A 60 -15.44 0.99 -14.10
CA TYR A 60 -15.48 -0.42 -13.73
C TYR A 60 -14.53 -1.32 -14.50
N THR A 61 -14.36 -1.01 -15.78
CA THR A 61 -13.47 -1.74 -16.67
C THR A 61 -12.07 -1.15 -16.59
N ASP A 62 -11.98 0.16 -16.35
CA ASP A 62 -10.76 0.94 -16.50
C ASP A 62 -9.96 0.94 -15.17
N ILE A 63 -10.59 1.24 -14.02
CA ILE A 63 -9.93 1.23 -12.68
C ILE A 63 -9.17 -0.06 -12.42
N ARG A 64 -9.78 -1.20 -12.76
CA ARG A 64 -9.24 -2.54 -12.53
C ARG A 64 -8.19 -2.94 -13.56
N ALA A 65 -8.25 -2.42 -14.79
CA ALA A 65 -7.26 -2.68 -15.81
C ALA A 65 -5.97 -1.87 -15.60
N PHE A 66 -6.07 -0.63 -15.09
CA PHE A 66 -4.92 0.25 -14.88
C PHE A 66 -4.19 0.04 -13.54
N ARG A 67 -4.86 -0.49 -12.50
CA ARG A 67 -4.17 -1.07 -11.32
C ARG A 67 -3.54 -2.43 -11.64
N GLY A 68 -2.93 -2.53 -12.82
CA GLY A 68 -2.21 -3.70 -13.27
C GLY A 68 -1.11 -4.11 -12.30
N SER A 69 -0.55 -5.29 -12.54
CA SER A 69 0.53 -5.88 -11.74
C SER A 69 1.67 -4.90 -11.40
N GLU A 70 1.92 -3.92 -12.28
CA GLU A 70 2.99 -2.95 -12.24
C GLU A 70 2.90 -1.98 -11.06
N MET A 71 1.70 -1.46 -10.73
CA MET A 71 1.51 -0.58 -9.57
C MET A 71 1.69 -1.34 -8.26
N SER A 72 1.24 -2.60 -8.21
CA SER A 72 1.43 -3.48 -7.05
C SER A 72 2.87 -3.97 -6.83
N LEU A 73 3.79 -3.71 -7.77
CA LEU A 73 5.22 -4.03 -7.60
C LEU A 73 5.90 -3.17 -6.54
N PHE A 74 5.31 -2.01 -6.21
CA PHE A 74 5.85 -1.07 -5.25
C PHE A 74 4.86 -0.89 -4.10
N PRO A 75 5.34 -0.80 -2.85
CA PRO A 75 4.47 -0.53 -1.74
C PRO A 75 3.95 0.93 -1.80
N PRO A 76 2.77 1.22 -1.24
CA PRO A 76 2.11 2.51 -1.37
C PRO A 76 2.97 3.69 -0.94
N GLU A 77 3.85 3.50 0.04
CA GLU A 77 4.81 4.52 0.52
C GLU A 77 5.72 5.07 -0.59
N GLN A 78 5.88 4.38 -1.72
CA GLN A 78 6.73 4.85 -2.83
C GLN A 78 5.98 5.70 -3.86
N HIS A 79 4.65 5.58 -3.95
CA HIS A 79 3.86 6.21 -5.00
C HIS A 79 2.62 6.97 -4.51
N TYR A 80 2.36 6.98 -3.21
CA TYR A 80 1.31 7.79 -2.60
C TYR A 80 1.85 9.07 -1.96
N LYS A 81 1.05 10.15 -2.00
CA LYS A 81 1.33 11.40 -1.29
C LYS A 81 0.18 11.75 -0.36
N LYS A 82 0.49 12.41 0.75
CA LYS A 82 -0.52 12.90 1.68
C LYS A 82 -1.35 13.99 1.01
N ILE A 83 -2.67 13.92 1.14
CA ILE A 83 -3.58 14.96 0.67
C ILE A 83 -3.57 16.13 1.66
N ASP A 84 -3.50 17.36 1.13
CA ASP A 84 -3.59 18.57 1.95
C ASP A 84 -4.95 18.67 2.64
N GLN A 85 -4.99 19.25 3.84
CA GLN A 85 -6.23 19.36 4.59
C GLN A 85 -7.29 20.23 3.88
N LYS A 86 -6.86 21.29 3.18
CA LYS A 86 -7.74 22.15 2.36
C LYS A 86 -8.45 21.36 1.26
N ASP A 87 -7.75 20.37 0.70
CA ASP A 87 -8.17 19.54 -0.42
C ASP A 87 -9.14 18.47 0.07
N ILE A 88 -8.88 17.89 1.26
CA ILE A 88 -9.84 17.06 1.99
C ILE A 88 -11.14 17.84 2.25
N TYR A 89 -11.07 19.07 2.77
CA TYR A 89 -12.28 19.87 3.02
C TYR A 89 -13.07 20.14 1.74
N ALA A 90 -12.40 20.52 0.65
CA ALA A 90 -13.05 20.75 -0.64
C ALA A 90 -13.74 19.49 -1.18
N MET A 91 -13.10 18.32 -1.03
CA MET A 91 -13.68 17.03 -1.39
C MET A 91 -14.97 16.75 -0.61
N PHE A 92 -14.97 16.95 0.71
CA PHE A 92 -16.18 16.76 1.53
C PHE A 92 -17.26 17.79 1.22
N GLU A 93 -16.91 19.05 0.96
CA GLU A 93 -17.88 20.06 0.52
C GLU A 93 -18.55 19.68 -0.82
N ALA A 94 -17.80 19.09 -1.74
CA ALA A 94 -18.29 18.71 -3.07
C ALA A 94 -19.16 17.44 -3.07
N TYR A 95 -18.82 16.43 -2.26
CA TYR A 95 -19.38 15.08 -2.40
C TYR A 95 -20.09 14.53 -1.17
N ALA A 96 -20.01 15.20 -0.01
CA ALA A 96 -20.71 14.75 1.17
C ALA A 96 -22.23 14.97 1.03
N ASP A 97 -23.01 14.02 1.52
CA ASP A 97 -24.45 14.16 1.64
C ASP A 97 -24.84 15.13 2.79
N LYS A 98 -26.14 15.34 2.96
CA LYS A 98 -26.70 16.20 4.03
C LYS A 98 -26.29 15.79 5.46
N GLU A 99 -25.76 14.57 5.63
CA GLU A 99 -25.32 14.02 6.91
C GLU A 99 -23.78 14.00 7.05
N GLY A 100 -23.08 14.55 6.05
CA GLY A 100 -21.62 14.67 6.02
C GLY A 100 -20.88 13.46 5.46
N TRP A 101 -21.58 12.48 4.88
CA TRP A 101 -20.97 11.27 4.35
C TRP A 101 -20.68 11.35 2.86
N ILE A 102 -19.46 11.01 2.47
CA ILE A 102 -19.12 10.64 1.10
C ILE A 102 -19.41 9.15 0.93
N ASN A 103 -20.21 8.81 -0.09
CA ASN A 103 -20.58 7.43 -0.39
C ASN A 103 -19.83 6.92 -1.64
N PHE A 104 -18.89 6.00 -1.46
CA PHE A 104 -18.12 5.43 -2.56
C PHE A 104 -18.86 4.37 -3.37
N LYS A 105 -20.07 3.97 -2.97
CA LYS A 105 -20.98 3.16 -3.79
C LYS A 105 -21.90 4.00 -4.66
N ASP A 106 -21.98 5.30 -4.42
CA ASP A 106 -22.66 6.19 -5.36
C ASP A 106 -21.81 6.26 -6.64
N LYS A 107 -22.46 6.04 -7.79
CA LYS A 107 -21.76 5.98 -9.07
C LYS A 107 -21.07 7.31 -9.38
N GLU A 108 -21.75 8.44 -9.22
CA GLU A 108 -21.18 9.75 -9.53
C GLU A 108 -20.04 10.12 -8.59
N VAL A 109 -20.14 9.76 -7.30
CA VAL A 109 -19.07 10.00 -6.32
C VAL A 109 -17.88 9.08 -6.53
N ASN A 110 -18.13 7.79 -6.79
CA ASN A 110 -17.07 6.83 -7.06
C ASN A 110 -16.30 7.23 -8.32
N GLU A 111 -17.04 7.58 -9.38
CA GLU A 111 -16.47 8.18 -10.58
C GLU A 111 -15.71 9.44 -10.20
N ALA A 112 -16.31 10.40 -9.51
CA ALA A 112 -15.64 11.66 -9.21
C ALA A 112 -14.48 11.60 -8.19
N LEU A 113 -14.17 10.45 -7.59
CA LEU A 113 -13.05 10.31 -6.64
C LEU A 113 -12.03 9.23 -7.01
N PHE A 114 -12.48 8.18 -7.69
CA PHE A 114 -11.63 7.07 -8.14
C PHE A 114 -11.56 6.96 -9.66
N ALA A 115 -12.38 7.72 -10.38
CA ALA A 115 -12.49 7.75 -11.84
C ALA A 115 -12.66 9.20 -12.34
N SER A 116 -12.10 10.16 -11.59
CA SER A 116 -12.55 11.55 -11.69
C SER A 116 -11.92 12.17 -12.92
N GLY A 117 -12.74 12.20 -13.97
CA GLY A 117 -12.32 12.56 -15.31
C GLY A 117 -11.63 11.38 -15.95
N ASP A 118 -10.49 11.66 -16.55
CA ASP A 118 -9.68 10.65 -17.22
C ASP A 118 -8.68 9.94 -16.27
N PHE A 119 -8.98 9.83 -14.96
CA PHE A 119 -8.03 9.31 -13.96
C PHE A 119 -8.57 8.29 -12.98
N ILE A 120 -7.65 7.39 -12.61
CA ILE A 120 -7.84 6.42 -11.56
C ILE A 120 -6.90 6.76 -10.40
N THR A 121 -7.43 7.37 -9.35
CA THR A 121 -6.72 7.56 -8.09
C THR A 121 -7.27 6.59 -7.06
N ASN A 122 -6.40 5.90 -6.33
CA ASN A 122 -6.81 5.20 -5.13
C ASN A 122 -6.43 6.01 -3.89
N PHE A 123 -7.13 5.75 -2.79
CA PHE A 123 -6.75 6.30 -1.49
C PHE A 123 -6.00 5.27 -0.67
N ALA A 124 -5.14 5.77 0.20
CA ALA A 124 -4.56 5.01 1.27
C ALA A 124 -4.66 5.78 2.58
N TYR A 125 -4.49 5.08 3.69
CA TYR A 125 -4.47 5.68 5.01
C TYR A 125 -3.38 5.04 5.87
N LYS A 126 -2.98 5.74 6.93
CA LYS A 126 -1.97 5.22 7.85
C LYS A 126 -2.57 4.24 8.83
N LYS A 127 -1.88 3.13 9.05
CA LYS A 127 -2.15 2.18 10.14
C LYS A 127 -0.84 1.65 10.71
N THR A 128 -0.92 1.06 11.90
CA THR A 128 0.20 0.32 12.49
C THR A 128 0.02 -1.17 12.17
N ASN A 129 1.00 -1.78 11.52
CA ASN A 129 0.96 -3.20 11.18
C ASN A 129 1.35 -4.11 12.37
N LEU A 130 1.31 -5.42 12.17
CA LEU A 130 1.69 -6.43 13.17
C LEU A 130 3.15 -6.34 13.65
N ALA A 131 4.03 -5.68 12.89
CA ALA A 131 5.41 -5.40 13.32
C ALA A 131 5.53 -4.15 14.20
N GLY A 132 4.43 -3.44 14.48
CA GLY A 132 4.44 -2.19 15.23
C GLY A 132 4.95 -1.00 14.41
N VAL A 133 4.93 -1.10 13.09
CA VAL A 133 5.42 -0.09 12.15
C VAL A 133 4.24 0.62 11.48
N GLU A 134 4.32 1.95 11.35
CA GLU A 134 3.37 2.70 10.52
C GLU A 134 3.56 2.34 9.04
N VAL A 135 2.47 2.00 8.36
CA VAL A 135 2.41 1.71 6.93
C VAL A 135 1.21 2.42 6.29
N LEU A 136 1.23 2.54 4.97
CA LEU A 136 0.09 2.97 4.17
C LEU A 136 -0.70 1.75 3.70
N GLU A 137 -1.98 1.74 4.07
CA GLU A 137 -2.95 0.75 3.61
C GLU A 137 -3.82 1.34 2.52
N GLU A 138 -3.79 0.72 1.36
CA GLU A 138 -4.63 1.09 0.22
C GLU A 138 -6.09 0.71 0.48
N PHE A 139 -7.01 1.52 -0.03
CA PHE A 139 -8.40 1.12 -0.08
C PHE A 139 -8.54 -0.06 -1.04
N ASN A 140 -9.25 -1.09 -0.60
CA ASN A 140 -9.79 -2.08 -1.52
C ASN A 140 -10.94 -1.44 -2.31
N ILE A 141 -10.92 -1.66 -3.63
CA ILE A 141 -11.91 -1.08 -4.54
C ILE A 141 -13.28 -1.65 -4.19
N VAL A 142 -14.29 -0.78 -4.22
CA VAL A 142 -15.68 -1.17 -4.02
C VAL A 142 -16.16 -1.97 -5.24
N ASP A 143 -16.25 -3.30 -5.10
CA ASP A 143 -16.58 -4.21 -6.20
C ASP A 143 -18.03 -4.09 -6.73
N ARG A 144 -18.91 -3.35 -6.03
CA ARG A 144 -20.32 -3.17 -6.38
C ARG A 144 -20.76 -1.74 -6.08
N LEU A 145 -20.83 -0.88 -7.11
CA LEU A 145 -21.55 0.39 -6.95
C LEU A 145 -23.05 0.14 -7.05
N ASP A 146 -23.80 1.11 -6.56
CA ASP A 146 -25.22 1.14 -6.72
C ASP A 146 -25.60 1.36 -8.18
N ASN A 147 -26.13 0.32 -8.82
CA ASN A 147 -26.60 0.37 -10.20
C ASN A 147 -28.11 0.72 -10.28
N GLY A 148 -28.68 1.23 -9.20
CA GLY A 148 -30.10 1.53 -9.11
C GLY A 148 -30.99 0.28 -9.18
N SER A 149 -30.45 -0.94 -9.04
CA SER A 149 -31.22 -2.19 -8.97
C SER A 149 -31.59 -2.56 -7.54
N ARG A 150 -31.72 -1.56 -6.65
CA ARG A 150 -32.16 -1.77 -5.28
C ARG A 150 -33.59 -2.32 -5.29
N PRO A 151 -34.04 -3.11 -4.30
CA PRO A 151 -35.46 -3.43 -4.19
C PRO A 151 -36.27 -2.16 -3.88
N SER A 152 -37.54 -2.09 -4.35
CA SER A 152 -38.38 -0.88 -4.26
C SER A 152 -38.47 -0.24 -2.87
N SER A 153 -38.42 -1.05 -1.81
CA SER A 153 -38.44 -0.59 -0.41
C SER A 153 -37.14 0.07 0.10
N PHE A 154 -36.16 0.32 -0.78
CA PHE A 154 -34.84 0.85 -0.43
C PHE A 154 -34.39 2.03 -1.32
N TYR A 155 -35.24 2.54 -2.21
CA TYR A 155 -34.92 3.70 -3.04
C TYR A 155 -35.08 5.04 -2.30
N GLU A 156 -35.81 5.08 -1.19
CA GLU A 156 -36.04 6.31 -0.42
C GLU A 156 -34.89 6.63 0.56
N GLY A 157 -33.98 5.69 0.82
CA GLY A 157 -32.88 5.82 1.78
C GLY A 157 -31.51 5.92 1.11
N ASN A 158 -30.52 6.50 1.81
CA ASN A 158 -29.14 6.50 1.34
C ASN A 158 -28.56 5.06 1.36
N ILE A 159 -27.41 4.83 0.71
CA ILE A 159 -26.84 3.47 0.63
C ILE A 159 -26.58 2.86 2.02
N ARG A 160 -26.31 3.70 3.02
CA ARG A 160 -25.96 3.27 4.37
C ARG A 160 -27.17 2.66 5.06
N GLU A 161 -28.33 3.30 4.94
CA GLU A 161 -29.61 2.76 5.37
C GLU A 161 -29.95 1.48 4.60
N PHE A 162 -29.62 1.41 3.31
CA PHE A 162 -29.75 0.17 2.54
C PHE A 162 -28.88 -0.94 3.12
N GLU A 163 -27.60 -0.70 3.38
CA GLU A 163 -26.67 -1.70 3.94
C GLU A 163 -27.11 -2.18 5.32
N GLU A 164 -27.47 -1.25 6.21
CA GLU A 164 -27.96 -1.58 7.55
C GLU A 164 -29.25 -2.40 7.48
N LYS A 165 -30.19 -2.00 6.61
CA LYS A 165 -31.45 -2.71 6.42
C LYS A 165 -31.23 -4.04 5.70
N TRP A 166 -30.32 -4.12 4.74
CA TRP A 166 -29.94 -5.35 4.03
C TRP A 166 -29.31 -6.35 4.98
N ASN A 167 -28.33 -5.92 5.78
CA ASN A 167 -27.67 -6.75 6.79
C ASN A 167 -28.65 -7.21 7.87
N ARG A 168 -29.61 -6.36 8.26
CA ARG A 168 -30.69 -6.73 9.19
C ARG A 168 -31.68 -7.75 8.61
N LEU A 169 -32.00 -7.65 7.32
CA LEU A 169 -32.94 -8.53 6.63
C LEU A 169 -32.30 -9.84 6.15
N HIS A 170 -30.97 -9.84 5.99
CA HIS A 170 -30.16 -11.01 5.68
C HIS A 170 -29.14 -11.22 6.81
N PRO A 171 -29.60 -11.48 8.05
CA PRO A 171 -28.69 -11.72 9.16
C PRO A 171 -27.84 -12.97 8.86
N ASN A 172 -26.58 -12.72 8.51
CA ASN A 172 -25.44 -13.63 8.42
C ASN A 172 -25.66 -15.02 7.79
N THR A 173 -25.61 -15.11 6.46
CA THR A 173 -25.01 -16.29 5.80
C THR A 173 -23.49 -16.12 5.59
N ARG A 174 -22.88 -15.05 6.10
CA ARG A 174 -21.44 -14.75 5.98
C ARG A 174 -20.85 -14.56 7.38
N SER A 175 -19.73 -15.23 7.65
CA SER A 175 -18.94 -15.07 8.87
C SER A 175 -18.56 -13.60 9.09
N SER A 176 -18.40 -13.20 10.36
CA SER A 176 -17.98 -11.82 10.69
C SER A 176 -16.59 -11.50 10.11
N TYR A 177 -16.20 -10.22 10.05
CA TYR A 177 -14.85 -9.83 9.62
C TYR A 177 -13.76 -10.58 10.41
N ASP A 178 -13.86 -10.53 11.75
CA ASP A 178 -12.91 -11.17 12.64
C ASP A 178 -12.86 -12.69 12.44
N GLU A 179 -14.02 -13.32 12.26
CA GLU A 179 -14.16 -14.77 12.06
C GLU A 179 -13.57 -15.20 10.72
N ARG A 180 -13.77 -14.44 9.63
CA ARG A 180 -13.16 -14.74 8.33
C ARG A 180 -11.64 -14.70 8.37
N TYR A 181 -11.06 -13.73 9.09
CA TYR A 181 -9.60 -13.67 9.28
C TYR A 181 -9.10 -14.86 10.07
N LYS A 182 -9.79 -15.20 11.15
CA LYS A 182 -9.44 -16.36 11.97
C LYS A 182 -9.50 -17.65 11.17
N GLU A 183 -10.60 -17.91 10.45
CA GLU A 183 -10.76 -19.10 9.60
C GLU A 183 -9.68 -19.18 8.51
N SER A 184 -9.39 -18.06 7.85
CA SER A 184 -8.36 -18.00 6.81
C SER A 184 -6.96 -18.27 7.37
N PHE A 185 -6.67 -17.72 8.55
CA PHE A 185 -5.37 -17.90 9.21
C PHE A 185 -5.22 -19.31 9.81
N ASP A 186 -6.28 -19.88 10.40
CA ASP A 186 -6.29 -21.26 10.89
C ASP A 186 -6.04 -22.24 9.74
N PHE A 187 -6.70 -22.05 8.59
CA PHE A 187 -6.45 -22.84 7.39
C PHE A 187 -4.99 -22.72 6.92
N LEU A 188 -4.44 -21.49 6.89
CA LEU A 188 -3.05 -21.25 6.51
C LEU A 188 -2.08 -21.97 7.45
N TYR A 189 -2.29 -21.83 8.76
CA TYR A 189 -1.47 -22.42 9.82
C TYR A 189 -1.45 -23.96 9.72
N ASP A 190 -2.62 -24.58 9.66
CA ASP A 190 -2.75 -26.04 9.60
C ASP A 190 -2.10 -26.61 8.33
N ASN A 191 -2.31 -25.95 7.18
CA ASN A 191 -1.68 -26.39 5.93
C ASN A 191 -0.15 -26.25 5.97
N TYR A 192 0.40 -25.17 6.54
CA TYR A 192 1.85 -24.99 6.62
C TYR A 192 2.49 -26.18 7.36
N TYR A 193 1.96 -26.50 8.54
CA TYR A 193 2.48 -27.60 9.34
C TYR A 193 2.20 -28.97 8.75
N HIS A 194 1.08 -29.15 8.04
CA HIS A 194 0.83 -30.35 7.26
C HIS A 194 1.89 -30.56 6.18
N TYR A 195 2.15 -29.56 5.32
CA TYR A 195 3.15 -29.71 4.25
C TYR A 195 4.57 -29.82 4.79
N LYS A 196 4.89 -29.12 5.89
CA LYS A 196 6.19 -29.23 6.55
C LYS A 196 6.43 -30.63 7.10
N ALA A 197 5.45 -31.21 7.80
CA ALA A 197 5.57 -32.54 8.41
C ALA A 197 5.77 -33.66 7.37
N ASN A 198 5.18 -33.51 6.17
CA ASN A 198 5.27 -34.50 5.11
C ASN A 198 6.35 -34.17 4.05
N PHE A 199 7.12 -33.09 4.22
CA PHE A 199 8.06 -32.63 3.18
C PHE A 199 9.16 -33.66 2.91
N ASP A 200 9.84 -34.15 3.95
CA ASP A 200 10.97 -35.06 3.80
C ASP A 200 10.51 -36.41 3.22
N GLU A 201 9.36 -36.93 3.67
CA GLU A 201 8.78 -38.18 3.16
C GLU A 201 8.42 -38.06 1.67
N ASN A 202 7.65 -37.03 1.29
CA ASN A 202 7.29 -36.78 -0.11
C ASN A 202 8.53 -36.53 -0.99
N LYS A 203 9.56 -35.89 -0.44
CA LYS A 203 10.84 -35.68 -1.15
C LYS A 203 11.55 -37.00 -1.41
N GLN A 204 11.64 -37.89 -0.40
CA GLN A 204 12.24 -39.21 -0.58
C GLN A 204 11.47 -40.07 -1.58
N GLU A 205 10.14 -40.07 -1.53
CA GLU A 205 9.31 -40.80 -2.51
C GLU A 205 9.62 -40.38 -3.96
N LEU A 206 9.83 -39.09 -4.21
CA LEU A 206 10.21 -38.59 -5.55
C LEU A 206 11.65 -38.95 -5.94
N LEU A 207 12.59 -38.99 -4.99
CA LEU A 207 13.97 -39.39 -5.23
C LEU A 207 14.09 -40.89 -5.53
N GLU A 208 13.25 -41.72 -4.90
CA GLU A 208 13.20 -43.17 -5.12
C GLU A 208 12.38 -43.56 -6.36
N ASN A 209 11.59 -42.65 -6.92
CA ASN A 209 10.73 -42.92 -8.07
C ASN A 209 11.55 -43.20 -9.35
N GLU A 210 11.36 -44.37 -9.95
CA GLU A 210 12.05 -44.81 -11.18
C GLU A 210 11.63 -44.04 -12.44
N TYR A 211 10.50 -43.33 -12.41
CA TYR A 211 9.97 -42.52 -13.52
C TYR A 211 10.43 -41.05 -13.49
N VAL A 212 11.15 -40.64 -12.44
CA VAL A 212 11.73 -39.30 -12.32
C VAL A 212 13.17 -39.36 -12.83
N ASP A 213 13.54 -38.48 -13.76
CA ASP A 213 14.91 -38.45 -14.30
C ASP A 213 15.92 -37.87 -13.29
N GLU A 214 17.20 -38.23 -13.47
CA GLU A 214 18.29 -37.85 -12.55
C GLU A 214 18.53 -36.34 -12.45
N GLU A 215 18.23 -35.56 -13.50
CA GLU A 215 18.36 -34.10 -13.45
C GLU A 215 17.30 -33.51 -12.51
N LEU A 216 16.05 -33.98 -12.64
CA LEU A 216 14.97 -33.56 -11.77
C LEU A 216 15.19 -34.01 -10.33
N LYS A 217 15.72 -35.24 -10.11
CA LYS A 217 16.11 -35.70 -8.77
C LYS A 217 17.17 -34.82 -8.14
N SER A 218 18.19 -34.42 -8.90
CA SER A 218 19.23 -33.50 -8.41
C SER A 218 18.63 -32.15 -8.00
N LYS A 219 17.69 -31.59 -8.78
CA LYS A 219 16.97 -30.37 -8.42
C LYS A 219 16.14 -30.56 -7.14
N ILE A 220 15.39 -31.66 -7.04
CA ILE A 220 14.57 -32.00 -5.86
C ILE A 220 15.44 -32.14 -4.61
N ASP A 221 16.59 -32.79 -4.70
CA ASP A 221 17.49 -33.00 -3.56
C ASP A 221 17.99 -31.68 -2.94
N THR A 222 18.14 -30.63 -3.75
CA THR A 222 18.52 -29.29 -3.27
C THR A 222 17.38 -28.49 -2.62
N LEU A 223 16.13 -28.94 -2.75
CA LEU A 223 14.99 -28.23 -2.18
C LEU A 223 15.01 -28.31 -0.65
N ALA A 224 14.89 -27.16 -0.01
CA ALA A 224 14.70 -27.03 1.43
C ALA A 224 13.22 -26.94 1.85
N GLU A 225 12.30 -26.81 0.88
CA GLU A 225 10.86 -26.72 1.12
C GLU A 225 10.05 -27.02 -0.15
N SER A 226 8.76 -27.33 0.03
CA SER A 226 7.83 -27.57 -1.08
C SER A 226 7.28 -26.29 -1.70
N GLY A 227 6.79 -26.38 -2.94
CA GLY A 227 6.07 -25.28 -3.59
C GLY A 227 4.82 -24.84 -2.82
N ALA A 228 4.13 -25.78 -2.17
CA ALA A 228 2.98 -25.48 -1.32
C ALA A 228 3.38 -24.64 -0.09
N MET A 229 4.50 -24.95 0.56
CA MET A 229 5.03 -24.14 1.65
C MET A 229 5.37 -22.72 1.17
N ARG A 230 5.98 -22.55 0.00
CA ARG A 230 6.24 -21.22 -0.58
C ARG A 230 4.95 -20.43 -0.84
N ALA A 231 3.95 -21.07 -1.43
CA ALA A 231 2.65 -20.44 -1.66
C ALA A 231 2.00 -19.99 -0.34
N ILE A 232 2.11 -20.79 0.71
CA ILE A 232 1.61 -20.44 2.05
C ILE A 232 2.38 -19.26 2.64
N LYS A 233 3.72 -19.20 2.48
CA LYS A 233 4.52 -18.03 2.91
C LYS A 233 4.06 -16.75 2.20
N GLN A 234 3.72 -16.82 0.92
CA GLN A 234 3.16 -15.68 0.19
C GLN A 234 1.77 -15.30 0.73
N GLN A 235 0.87 -16.26 0.90
CA GLN A 235 -0.46 -16.01 1.50
C GLN A 235 -0.35 -15.40 2.90
N PHE A 236 0.65 -15.81 3.68
CA PHE A 236 0.91 -15.23 4.98
C PHE A 236 1.26 -13.74 4.86
N TYR A 237 2.12 -13.37 3.91
CA TYR A 237 2.43 -11.96 3.64
C TYR A 237 1.20 -11.18 3.12
N ASP A 238 0.36 -11.82 2.31
CA ASP A 238 -0.84 -11.19 1.74
C ASP A 238 -1.90 -10.91 2.83
N ILE A 239 -1.99 -11.76 3.86
CA ILE A 239 -2.90 -11.55 5.00
C ILE A 239 -2.29 -10.62 6.04
N THR A 240 -1.02 -10.82 6.40
CA THR A 240 -0.42 -10.17 7.57
C THR A 240 0.34 -8.89 7.25
N GLY A 241 0.77 -8.72 5.99
CA GLY A 241 1.65 -7.64 5.55
C GLY A 241 3.09 -7.74 6.07
N ILE A 242 3.49 -8.86 6.69
CA ILE A 242 4.85 -9.06 7.22
C ILE A 242 5.49 -10.34 6.68
N GLU A 243 6.82 -10.35 6.63
CA GLU A 243 7.59 -11.50 6.16
C GLU A 243 7.36 -12.75 7.02
N PHE A 244 7.30 -13.90 6.36
CA PHE A 244 7.05 -15.17 7.04
C PHE A 244 8.21 -15.58 7.95
N SER A 245 7.87 -16.00 9.17
CA SER A 245 8.71 -16.89 9.99
C SER A 245 7.79 -17.79 10.81
N GLU A 246 8.27 -18.97 11.19
CA GLU A 246 7.49 -19.88 12.03
C GLU A 246 7.14 -19.25 13.38
N GLU A 247 8.08 -18.50 13.97
CA GLU A 247 7.85 -17.73 15.20
C GLU A 247 6.69 -16.72 15.04
N ARG A 248 6.64 -16.00 13.92
CA ARG A 248 5.55 -15.05 13.63
C ARG A 248 4.24 -15.77 13.38
N LEU A 249 4.26 -16.88 12.64
CA LEU A 249 3.09 -17.72 12.39
C LEU A 249 2.47 -18.20 13.72
N GLU A 250 3.28 -18.77 14.61
CA GLU A 250 2.87 -19.21 15.94
C GLU A 250 2.34 -18.06 16.81
N ARG A 251 3.08 -16.95 16.86
CA ARG A 251 2.70 -15.79 17.67
C ARG A 251 1.36 -15.22 17.23
N ILE A 252 1.12 -15.11 15.93
CA ILE A 252 -0.15 -14.60 15.40
C ILE A 252 -1.27 -15.61 15.66
N LYS A 253 -1.04 -16.91 15.45
CA LYS A 253 -2.02 -17.95 15.79
C LYS A 253 -2.46 -17.84 17.25
N GLY A 254 -1.50 -17.74 18.16
CA GLY A 254 -1.77 -17.55 19.59
C GLY A 254 -2.55 -16.26 19.90
N ALA A 255 -2.27 -15.17 19.19
CA ALA A 255 -3.02 -13.91 19.36
C ALA A 255 -4.46 -14.02 18.83
N LEU A 256 -4.68 -14.73 17.73
CA LEU A 256 -6.03 -14.95 17.16
C LEU A 256 -6.89 -15.89 18.00
N ASP A 257 -6.27 -16.79 18.76
CA ASP A 257 -6.98 -17.69 19.67
C ASP A 257 -7.31 -17.04 21.04
N ASP A 258 -6.72 -15.88 21.36
CA ASP A 258 -7.08 -15.09 22.55
C ASP A 258 -8.11 -14.00 22.19
N PRO A 259 -9.38 -14.12 22.63
CA PRO A 259 -10.43 -13.15 22.32
C PRO A 259 -10.12 -11.71 22.76
N LYS A 260 -9.19 -11.51 23.70
CA LYS A 260 -8.82 -10.17 24.20
C LYS A 260 -7.95 -9.40 23.23
N VAL A 261 -7.08 -10.09 22.49
CA VAL A 261 -6.09 -9.46 21.60
C VAL A 261 -6.33 -9.77 20.12
N ALA A 262 -7.18 -10.74 19.81
CA ALA A 262 -7.52 -11.11 18.43
C ALA A 262 -7.97 -9.90 17.59
N LYS A 263 -8.84 -9.04 18.14
CA LYS A 263 -9.35 -7.86 17.43
C LYS A 263 -8.24 -6.86 17.09
N GLU A 264 -7.31 -6.64 18.03
CA GLU A 264 -6.18 -5.73 17.83
C GLU A 264 -5.21 -6.31 16.79
N ALA A 265 -4.95 -7.63 16.84
CA ALA A 265 -4.13 -8.31 15.86
C ALA A 265 -4.74 -8.25 14.45
N ILE A 266 -6.04 -8.51 14.32
CA ILE A 266 -6.76 -8.46 13.04
C ILE A 266 -6.80 -7.04 12.49
N ALA A 267 -6.98 -6.01 13.32
CA ALA A 267 -6.92 -4.61 12.88
C ALA A 267 -5.53 -4.19 12.37
N ALA A 268 -4.47 -4.88 12.78
CA ALA A 268 -3.10 -4.63 12.36
C ALA A 268 -2.67 -5.47 11.13
N MET A 269 -3.50 -6.43 10.67
CA MET A 269 -3.32 -7.18 9.42
C MET A 269 -3.76 -6.34 8.21
N LYS A 270 -3.38 -6.73 6.99
CA LYS A 270 -3.86 -6.06 5.76
C LYS A 270 -5.38 -6.12 5.70
N ASP A 271 -6.01 -5.04 5.25
CA ASP A 271 -7.46 -4.99 5.12
C ASP A 271 -7.90 -5.72 3.83
N THR A 272 -8.96 -6.50 3.93
CA THR A 272 -9.54 -7.25 2.79
C THR A 272 -10.96 -6.82 2.46
N ASP A 273 -11.57 -6.02 3.34
CA ASP A 273 -12.85 -5.36 3.14
C ASP A 273 -12.67 -4.03 2.40
N ALA A 274 -13.71 -3.62 1.68
CA ALA A 274 -13.70 -2.38 0.91
C ALA A 274 -14.23 -1.23 1.75
N VAL A 275 -13.60 -0.05 1.66
CA VAL A 275 -14.15 1.17 2.24
C VAL A 275 -15.35 1.61 1.41
N THR A 276 -16.53 1.69 2.00
CA THR A 276 -17.78 2.02 1.29
C THR A 276 -18.18 3.47 1.46
N SER A 277 -17.74 4.12 2.54
CA SER A 277 -18.06 5.51 2.82
C SER A 277 -17.10 6.12 3.83
N MET A 278 -17.08 7.45 3.86
CA MET A 278 -16.32 8.20 4.85
C MET A 278 -17.00 9.49 5.28
N ARG A 279 -16.71 9.95 6.50
CA ARG A 279 -17.21 11.21 7.05
C ARG A 279 -16.07 12.02 7.65
N LEU A 280 -16.10 13.33 7.44
CA LEU A 280 -15.20 14.25 8.12
C LEU A 280 -15.76 14.62 9.49
N GLU A 281 -15.00 14.34 10.53
CA GLU A 281 -15.35 14.67 11.90
C GLU A 281 -14.95 16.10 12.25
N ASN A 282 -15.63 16.69 13.24
CA ASN A 282 -15.38 18.08 13.68
C ASN A 282 -13.94 18.35 14.14
N ASN A 283 -13.21 17.31 14.52
CA ASN A 283 -11.81 17.40 14.93
C ASN A 283 -10.82 17.30 13.74
N GLY A 284 -11.33 17.26 12.50
CA GLY A 284 -10.54 17.16 11.27
C GLY A 284 -10.08 15.74 10.92
N LYS A 285 -10.43 14.72 11.73
CA LYS A 285 -10.19 13.31 11.41
C LYS A 285 -11.28 12.78 10.48
N ILE A 286 -11.00 11.67 9.81
CA ILE A 286 -11.93 11.04 8.87
C ILE A 286 -12.36 9.69 9.44
N LEU A 287 -13.67 9.49 9.58
CA LEU A 287 -14.25 8.19 9.92
C LEU A 287 -14.46 7.42 8.63
N LEU A 288 -13.76 6.31 8.45
CA LEU A 288 -13.97 5.38 7.34
C LEU A 288 -14.93 4.27 7.79
N ARG A 289 -15.80 3.82 6.88
CA ARG A 289 -16.69 2.68 7.07
C ARG A 289 -16.46 1.65 5.97
N PHE A 290 -16.35 0.39 6.37
CA PHE A 290 -16.09 -0.75 5.48
C PHE A 290 -17.37 -1.52 5.18
N ASP A 291 -17.36 -2.31 4.10
CA ASP A 291 -18.48 -3.18 3.72
C ASP A 291 -18.73 -4.32 4.72
N SER A 292 -17.74 -4.61 5.57
CA SER A 292 -17.84 -5.46 6.73
C SER A 292 -18.66 -4.87 7.89
N GLY A 293 -18.95 -3.56 7.84
CA GLY A 293 -19.57 -2.80 8.92
C GLY A 293 -18.58 -2.26 9.96
N ARG A 294 -17.28 -2.52 9.81
CA ARG A 294 -16.23 -1.92 10.64
C ARG A 294 -16.14 -0.43 10.36
N GLU A 295 -15.81 0.34 11.39
CA GLU A 295 -15.52 1.77 11.29
C GLU A 295 -14.16 2.06 11.93
N ILE A 296 -13.35 2.90 11.29
CA ILE A 296 -12.05 3.33 11.82
C ILE A 296 -11.88 4.84 11.67
N LEU A 297 -11.23 5.47 12.63
CA LEU A 297 -10.94 6.90 12.62
C LEU A 297 -9.48 7.13 12.22
N ILE A 298 -9.26 7.88 11.14
CA ILE A 298 -7.93 8.14 10.57
C ILE A 298 -7.58 9.63 10.60
N ASP A 299 -6.29 9.93 10.60
CA ASP A 299 -5.79 11.32 10.67
C ASP A 299 -5.68 12.02 9.31
N GLY A 300 -5.80 11.28 8.20
CA GLY A 300 -5.73 11.84 6.87
C GLY A 300 -5.62 10.77 5.78
N LEU A 301 -5.85 11.21 4.55
CA LEU A 301 -5.79 10.38 3.36
C LEU A 301 -4.50 10.64 2.60
N TYR A 302 -4.10 9.61 1.87
CA TYR A 302 -3.03 9.62 0.91
C TYR A 302 -3.63 9.27 -0.45
N ASN A 303 -3.21 9.95 -1.51
CA ASN A 303 -3.64 9.64 -2.86
C ASN A 303 -2.50 8.99 -3.65
N ASP A 304 -2.85 7.99 -4.46
CA ASP A 304 -1.92 7.45 -5.44
C ASP A 304 -1.55 8.56 -6.44
N THR A 305 -0.25 8.70 -6.68
CA THR A 305 0.29 9.64 -7.65
C THR A 305 0.75 8.97 -8.92
N GLY A 306 0.87 7.63 -8.94
CA GLY A 306 1.50 6.87 -10.01
C GLY A 306 2.95 7.22 -10.28
N GLU A 307 3.61 7.98 -9.39
CA GLU A 307 4.99 8.40 -9.54
C GLU A 307 5.86 7.82 -8.45
N LEU A 308 6.96 7.19 -8.84
CA LEU A 308 8.03 6.86 -7.90
C LEU A 308 8.88 8.10 -7.64
N LEU A 309 9.18 8.35 -6.37
CA LEU A 309 10.13 9.39 -5.97
C LEU A 309 11.56 8.98 -6.37
N ILE A 310 12.27 9.88 -7.01
CA ILE A 310 13.67 9.67 -7.43
C ILE A 310 14.48 10.90 -7.04
N THR A 311 15.63 10.65 -6.43
CA THR A 311 16.62 11.69 -6.14
C THR A 311 17.17 12.30 -7.44
N LYS A 312 17.74 13.51 -7.41
CA LYS A 312 18.48 14.07 -8.56
C LYS A 312 19.66 13.22 -9.04
N LYS A 313 20.09 12.23 -8.25
CA LYS A 313 21.11 11.24 -8.63
C LYS A 313 20.54 10.03 -9.37
N GLY A 314 19.24 9.96 -9.58
CA GLY A 314 18.57 8.82 -10.25
C GLY A 314 18.35 7.63 -9.33
N VAL A 315 18.48 7.80 -8.02
CA VAL A 315 18.23 6.75 -7.03
C VAL A 315 16.77 6.83 -6.59
N ARG A 316 16.06 5.70 -6.61
CA ARG A 316 14.70 5.59 -6.07
C ARG A 316 14.70 5.89 -4.58
N ALA A 317 13.69 6.62 -4.12
CA ALA A 317 13.51 6.96 -2.73
C ALA A 317 12.05 6.75 -2.29
N ASN A 318 11.84 6.60 -0.99
CA ASN A 318 10.49 6.63 -0.40
C ASN A 318 10.57 7.07 1.05
N GLU A 319 9.51 7.69 1.57
CA GLU A 319 9.44 7.99 3.01
C GLU A 319 9.46 6.67 3.78
N ASP A 320 10.38 6.53 4.74
CA ASP A 320 10.41 5.37 5.62
C ASP A 320 9.63 5.67 6.89
N LEU A 321 8.36 5.28 6.89
CA LEU A 321 7.48 5.43 8.04
C LEU A 321 7.94 4.62 9.26
N SER A 322 8.69 3.53 9.06
CA SER A 322 9.21 2.69 10.15
C SER A 322 10.25 3.40 11.01
N THR A 323 11.00 4.34 10.44
CA THR A 323 12.03 5.09 11.15
C THR A 323 11.48 5.91 12.32
N LYS A 324 10.19 6.28 12.30
CA LYS A 324 9.53 7.04 13.37
C LYS A 324 9.47 6.25 14.68
N ASN A 325 9.43 4.92 14.59
CA ASN A 325 9.37 4.02 15.73
C ASN A 325 10.74 3.49 16.16
N MET A 326 11.81 3.75 15.38
CA MET A 326 13.17 3.36 15.74
C MET A 326 13.65 4.09 16.99
N SER A 327 14.33 3.37 17.89
CA SER A 327 15.06 3.97 19.01
C SER A 327 16.31 4.72 18.52
N ASP A 328 16.86 5.60 19.36
CA ASP A 328 18.12 6.29 19.04
C ASP A 328 19.28 5.31 18.83
N ASP A 329 19.25 4.12 19.46
CA ASP A 329 20.26 3.09 19.26
C ASP A 329 20.10 2.32 17.95
N GLU A 330 18.88 2.22 17.42
CA GLU A 330 18.63 1.71 16.07
C GLU A 330 19.01 2.74 15.01
N LEU A 331 18.69 4.02 15.24
CA LEU A 331 19.06 5.13 14.35
C LEU A 331 20.58 5.29 14.22
N LYS A 332 21.37 4.96 15.26
CA LYS A 332 22.85 4.94 15.18
C LYS A 332 23.41 3.85 14.26
N LYS A 333 22.62 2.82 13.93
CA LYS A 333 23.06 1.66 13.14
C LYS A 333 22.65 1.75 11.67
N ILE A 334 21.87 2.76 11.30
CA ILE A 334 21.43 2.92 9.90
C ILE A 334 22.63 3.29 9.03
N ASP A 335 22.61 2.82 7.79
CA ASP A 335 23.62 3.19 6.80
C ASP A 335 23.24 4.54 6.19
N PHE A 336 24.03 5.59 6.43
CA PHE A 336 23.76 6.93 5.90
C PHE A 336 23.81 7.03 4.37
N SER A 337 24.33 6.03 3.67
CA SER A 337 24.23 5.94 2.21
C SER A 337 22.87 5.37 1.74
N GLU A 338 22.16 4.67 2.62
CA GLU A 338 20.88 4.03 2.36
C GLU A 338 19.68 4.87 2.86
N TYR A 339 19.93 5.97 3.58
CA TYR A 339 18.91 6.89 4.07
C TYR A 339 19.18 8.32 3.63
N GLY A 340 18.12 9.09 3.42
CA GLY A 340 18.17 10.49 3.01
C GLY A 340 17.12 11.37 3.68
N ILE A 341 17.22 12.67 3.41
CA ILE A 341 16.29 13.70 3.87
C ILE A 341 15.85 14.57 2.71
N LYS A 342 14.66 15.16 2.83
CA LYS A 342 14.18 16.14 1.85
C LYS A 342 14.92 17.48 2.03
N GLN A 343 15.46 18.02 0.94
CA GLN A 343 16.05 19.35 0.85
C GLN A 343 15.46 20.10 -0.34
N GLY A 344 14.49 20.98 -0.07
CA GLY A 344 13.67 21.58 -1.12
C GLY A 344 12.85 20.51 -1.84
N ASP A 345 13.00 20.41 -3.16
CA ASP A 345 12.31 19.41 -4.00
C ASP A 345 13.09 18.11 -4.20
N ASP A 346 14.32 18.00 -3.67
CA ASP A 346 15.17 16.81 -3.81
C ASP A 346 15.23 16.00 -2.51
N ILE A 347 15.62 14.74 -2.64
CA ILE A 347 15.98 13.87 -1.52
C ILE A 347 17.48 13.60 -1.62
N VAL A 348 18.22 13.97 -0.58
CA VAL A 348 19.69 13.87 -0.53
C VAL A 348 20.08 12.88 0.55
N SER A 349 21.06 12.02 0.28
CA SER A 349 21.51 11.03 1.26
C SER A 349 22.13 11.70 2.49
N LEU A 350 22.00 11.06 3.64
CA LEU A 350 22.62 11.50 4.88
C LEU A 350 24.15 11.52 4.75
N GLN A 351 24.72 10.60 4.00
CA GLN A 351 26.15 10.58 3.69
C GLN A 351 26.58 11.81 2.88
N ASP A 352 25.81 12.19 1.87
CA ASP A 352 26.14 13.33 1.00
C ASP A 352 26.12 14.67 1.73
N ILE A 353 25.21 14.82 2.68
CA ILE A 353 25.15 16.02 3.52
C ILE A 353 26.16 15.99 4.66
N GLY A 354 26.95 14.91 4.80
CA GLY A 354 27.93 14.74 5.87
C GLY A 354 27.27 14.56 7.25
N ALA A 355 26.12 13.89 7.32
CA ALA A 355 25.51 13.55 8.61
C ALA A 355 26.45 12.65 9.42
N GLU A 356 26.57 12.92 10.71
CA GLU A 356 27.34 12.11 11.67
C GLU A 356 26.45 11.45 12.71
N MET A 357 25.28 12.01 12.96
CA MET A 357 24.34 11.49 13.95
C MET A 357 22.90 11.83 13.59
N ILE A 358 22.01 10.90 13.90
CA ILE A 358 20.56 11.12 13.92
C ILE A 358 20.02 10.69 15.28
N ARG A 359 19.09 11.48 15.80
CA ARG A 359 18.30 11.13 16.99
C ARG A 359 16.86 11.60 16.81
N ARG A 360 15.95 11.00 17.56
CA ARG A 360 14.56 11.46 17.57
C ARG A 360 14.43 12.80 18.26
N LEU A 361 13.51 13.62 17.76
CA LEU A 361 12.98 14.78 18.42
C LEU A 361 11.61 14.41 19.00
N MET A 362 11.50 14.43 20.33
CA MET A 362 10.25 14.18 21.04
C MET A 362 9.80 15.47 21.74
N SER A 363 8.50 15.70 21.81
CA SER A 363 7.93 16.72 22.69
C SER A 363 8.01 16.30 24.16
N GLU A 364 7.74 17.24 25.07
CA GLU A 364 7.67 16.98 26.52
C GLU A 364 6.63 15.91 26.90
N ASN A 365 5.55 15.78 26.12
CA ASN A 365 4.53 14.75 26.30
C ASN A 365 4.81 13.44 25.53
N GLY A 366 6.03 13.25 25.03
CA GLY A 366 6.45 12.00 24.37
C GLY A 366 5.90 11.81 22.96
N LYS A 367 5.42 12.87 22.30
CA LYS A 367 5.00 12.82 20.89
C LYS A 367 6.23 12.96 19.99
N PHE A 368 6.33 12.14 18.97
CA PHE A 368 7.35 12.28 17.93
C PHE A 368 7.13 13.58 17.13
N LEU A 369 8.18 14.39 17.01
CA LEU A 369 8.17 15.67 16.30
C LEU A 369 9.04 15.67 15.03
N GLY A 370 9.92 14.68 14.86
CA GLY A 370 10.85 14.59 13.75
C GLY A 370 12.20 14.02 14.17
N PHE A 371 13.21 14.25 13.36
CA PHE A 371 14.58 13.84 13.60
C PHE A 371 15.49 15.06 13.69
N VAL A 372 16.48 14.95 14.56
CA VAL A 372 17.59 15.89 14.65
C VAL A 372 18.79 15.26 13.96
N VAL A 373 19.30 15.91 12.92
CA VAL A 373 20.46 15.49 12.14
C VAL A 373 21.65 16.40 12.48
N HIS A 374 22.73 15.80 12.96
CA HIS A 374 24.00 16.49 13.17
C HIS A 374 24.87 16.33 11.93
N ILE A 375 25.37 17.44 11.38
CA ILE A 375 26.22 17.46 10.19
C ILE A 375 27.66 17.80 10.58
N ALA A 376 28.61 17.03 10.05
CA ALA A 376 30.04 17.19 10.24
C ALA A 376 30.48 18.65 10.06
N GLY A 377 31.15 19.19 11.08
CA GLY A 377 31.68 20.56 11.04
C GLY A 377 30.63 21.68 11.14
N GLN A 378 29.34 21.36 11.31
CA GLN A 378 28.28 22.34 11.55
C GLN A 378 27.87 22.37 13.03
N LYS A 379 27.74 23.58 13.59
CA LYS A 379 27.25 23.76 14.96
C LYS A 379 25.72 23.69 15.07
N GLN A 380 25.02 23.94 13.97
CA GLN A 380 23.56 23.92 13.96
C GLN A 380 23.08 22.54 13.57
N GLU A 381 22.11 22.03 14.33
CA GLU A 381 21.41 20.79 14.02
C GLU A 381 20.34 21.08 12.96
N GLN A 382 20.15 20.15 12.02
CA GLN A 382 19.05 20.21 11.07
C GLN A 382 17.88 19.38 11.60
N ILE A 383 16.69 19.98 11.69
CA ILE A 383 15.46 19.26 12.05
C ILE A 383 14.75 18.87 10.76
N VAL A 384 14.38 17.60 10.64
CA VAL A 384 13.64 17.05 9.51
C VAL A 384 12.45 16.23 10.00
N GLU A 385 11.35 16.23 9.26
CA GLU A 385 10.13 15.53 9.70
C GLU A 385 10.21 14.01 9.47
N SER A 386 10.89 13.59 8.40
CA SER A 386 10.95 12.20 7.96
C SER A 386 12.30 11.84 7.36
N LEU A 387 12.66 10.57 7.47
CA LEU A 387 13.76 9.96 6.72
C LEU A 387 13.20 9.23 5.50
N TYR A 388 14.04 9.11 4.48
CA TYR A 388 13.72 8.43 3.24
C TYR A 388 14.68 7.28 3.02
N ASN A 389 14.16 6.09 2.71
CA ASN A 389 14.98 4.99 2.23
C ASN A 389 15.47 5.30 0.80
N LEU A 390 16.72 4.94 0.50
CA LEU A 390 17.36 5.12 -0.79
C LEU A 390 17.73 3.76 -1.38
N TYR A 391 16.98 3.32 -2.38
CA TYR A 391 17.18 2.04 -3.05
C TYR A 391 18.37 2.11 -4.01
N THR A 392 19.57 2.08 -3.45
CA THR A 392 20.80 1.98 -4.22
C THR A 392 20.92 0.61 -4.89
N ILE A 393 21.70 0.52 -5.97
CA ILE A 393 22.00 -0.77 -6.62
C ILE A 393 22.57 -1.79 -5.62
N ASN A 394 23.33 -1.32 -4.62
CA ASN A 394 23.87 -2.17 -3.57
C ASN A 394 22.79 -2.77 -2.67
N GLN A 395 21.72 -2.02 -2.33
CA GLN A 395 20.58 -2.57 -1.60
C GLN A 395 19.78 -3.58 -2.43
N LEU A 396 19.56 -3.31 -3.73
CA LEU A 396 18.84 -4.22 -4.62
C LEU A 396 19.57 -5.57 -4.77
N ASN A 397 20.91 -5.54 -4.79
CA ASN A 397 21.74 -6.74 -4.84
C ASN A 397 21.76 -7.53 -3.51
N LYS A 398 21.50 -6.88 -2.37
CA LYS A 398 21.34 -7.56 -1.06
C LYS A 398 19.98 -8.25 -0.93
N THR A 399 18.95 -7.75 -1.61
CA THR A 399 17.54 -8.17 -1.44
C THR A 399 17.03 -9.11 -2.54
N ARG A 400 17.73 -9.25 -3.66
CA ARG A 400 17.36 -10.18 -4.74
C ARG A 400 18.46 -11.19 -5.05
N SER A 401 18.32 -12.42 -4.57
CA SER A 401 18.95 -13.56 -5.24
C SER A 401 18.18 -13.80 -6.53
N PHE A 402 18.66 -13.25 -7.64
CA PHE A 402 18.20 -13.65 -8.96
C PHE A 402 18.60 -15.12 -9.17
N GLN A 403 17.68 -16.04 -8.93
CA GLN A 403 17.76 -17.35 -9.55
C GLN A 403 17.30 -17.14 -10.99
N LEU A 404 18.26 -17.24 -11.92
CA LEU A 404 17.95 -17.48 -13.32
C LEU A 404 17.08 -18.73 -13.38
N GLU A 405 15.81 -18.58 -13.74
CA GLU A 405 15.05 -19.70 -14.26
C GLU A 405 15.80 -20.18 -15.52
N ALA A 406 16.35 -21.38 -15.43
CA ALA A 406 17.02 -22.09 -16.52
C ALA A 406 16.07 -23.16 -17.07
#